data_AF-A0A7C4RSH2-F1
#
_entry.id   AF-A0A7C4RSH2-F1
#
_cell.length_a   1.000
_cell.length_b   1.000
_cell.length_c   1.000
_cell.angle_alpha   90.00
_cell.angle_beta   90.00
_cell.angle_gamma   90.00
#
_symmetry.space_group_name_H-M   'P 1'
#
loop_
_entity.id
_entity.type
_entity.pdbx_description
1 polymer ?
#
loop_
_entity_poly.entity_id
_entity_poly.type
_entity_poly.pdbx_seq_one_letter_code
_entity_poly.pdbx_strand_id
1 'polypeptide(L)'
;MILFAQIRSLALYVWRDALRDRGIQGLVISGVLMFFATILLGNMAVGGKDRVLQNAGMWILGVWGLITVAYLGFNLVRQEFQRQTAYLILYRPVGRSVFLMGKFVGVLLVLTAVYAILCLVFMIHLTWAGVPLNASYVPALVFIAAEWVLMAALSLFFAVVTSPVLHLFFLTGIVFLGHWLQDL
;
A
#
# COMPACT_ATOMS: atom_id res chain seq x y z
N MET A 1 -29.52 -10.02 0.63
CA MET A 1 -29.02 -9.69 -0.73
C MET A 1 -28.67 -8.22 -0.94
N ILE A 2 -29.49 -7.25 -0.50
CA ILE A 2 -29.28 -5.81 -0.73
C ILE A 2 -27.97 -5.28 -0.08
N LEU A 3 -27.63 -5.73 1.13
CA LEU A 3 -26.42 -5.32 1.86
C LEU A 3 -25.13 -5.67 1.11
N PHE A 4 -25.04 -6.88 0.53
CA PHE A 4 -23.85 -7.32 -0.20
C PHE A 4 -23.64 -6.52 -1.50
N ALA A 5 -24.72 -6.16 -2.18
CA ALA A 5 -24.69 -5.29 -3.35
C ALA A 5 -24.20 -3.86 -3.00
N GLN A 6 -24.60 -3.34 -1.84
CA GLN A 6 -24.15 -2.03 -1.35
C GLN A 6 -22.66 -2.02 -0.96
N ILE A 7 -22.17 -3.09 -0.32
CA ILE A 7 -20.74 -3.24 0.01
C ILE A 7 -19.90 -3.25 -1.28
N ARG A 8 -20.33 -4.04 -2.28
CA ARG A 8 -19.64 -4.14 -3.57
C ARG A 8 -19.63 -2.81 -4.33
N SER A 9 -20.73 -2.08 -4.35
CA SER A 9 -20.79 -0.78 -5.04
C SER A 9 -19.93 0.29 -4.36
N LEU A 10 -19.90 0.31 -3.03
CA LEU A 10 -18.98 1.15 -2.25
C LEU A 10 -17.52 0.80 -2.50
N ALA A 11 -17.16 -0.49 -2.49
CA ALA A 11 -15.80 -0.93 -2.76
C ALA A 11 -15.34 -0.53 -4.18
N LEU A 12 -16.21 -0.71 -5.19
CA LEU A 12 -15.93 -0.30 -6.57
C LEU A 12 -15.84 1.22 -6.74
N TYR A 13 -16.61 1.97 -5.96
CA TYR A 13 -16.51 3.42 -5.92
C TYR A 13 -15.14 3.85 -5.39
N VAL A 14 -14.74 3.33 -4.22
CA VAL A 14 -13.43 3.63 -3.60
C VAL A 14 -12.27 3.25 -4.51
N TRP A 15 -12.36 2.09 -5.16
CA TRP A 15 -11.38 1.64 -6.14
C TRP A 15 -11.23 2.62 -7.32
N ARG A 16 -12.35 3.05 -7.91
CA ARG A 16 -12.34 4.00 -9.04
C ARG A 16 -11.87 5.38 -8.64
N ASP A 17 -12.21 5.81 -7.43
CA ASP A 17 -11.76 7.06 -6.85
C ASP A 17 -10.24 7.05 -6.63
N ALA A 18 -9.73 5.99 -6.02
CA ALA A 18 -8.30 5.79 -5.80
C ALA A 18 -7.49 5.68 -7.10
N LEU A 19 -8.02 5.04 -8.14
CA LEU A 19 -7.37 4.98 -9.46
C LEU A 19 -7.26 6.35 -10.14
N ARG A 20 -8.15 7.28 -9.82
CA ARG A 20 -8.13 8.66 -10.34
C ARG A 20 -7.39 9.63 -9.43
N ASP A 21 -7.05 9.20 -8.22
CA ASP A 21 -6.29 10.00 -7.28
C ASP A 21 -4.86 10.18 -7.81
N ARG A 22 -4.48 11.44 -8.06
CA ARG A 22 -3.15 11.82 -8.54
C ARG A 22 -2.05 11.41 -7.55
N GLY A 23 -2.36 11.32 -6.26
CA GLY A 23 -1.40 10.87 -5.25
C GLY A 23 -1.07 9.39 -5.40
N ILE A 24 -2.07 8.52 -5.55
CA ILE A 24 -1.84 7.07 -5.77
C ILE A 24 -1.13 6.84 -7.11
N GLN A 25 -1.54 7.54 -8.16
CA GLN A 25 -0.83 7.49 -9.45
C GLN A 25 0.63 7.95 -9.31
N GLY A 26 0.86 9.04 -8.57
CA GLY A 26 2.20 9.55 -8.28
C GLY A 26 3.06 8.54 -7.53
N LEU A 27 2.51 7.83 -6.54
CA LEU A 27 3.21 6.78 -5.78
C LEU A 27 3.59 5.57 -6.62
N VAL A 28 2.69 5.13 -7.51
CA VAL A 28 3.00 4.04 -8.45
C VAL A 28 4.12 4.47 -9.40
N ILE A 29 4.00 5.67 -10.00
CA ILE A 29 5.00 6.19 -10.94
C ILE A 29 6.36 6.35 -10.26
N SER A 30 6.41 6.91 -9.05
CA SER A 30 7.67 7.07 -8.32
C SER A 30 8.30 5.74 -7.91
N GLY A 31 7.50 4.70 -7.65
CA GLY A 31 8.01 3.34 -7.38
C GLY A 31 8.62 2.69 -8.60
N VAL A 32 7.94 2.82 -9.75
CA VAL A 32 8.49 2.39 -11.03
C VAL A 32 9.80 3.11 -11.32
N LEU A 33 9.86 4.43 -11.08
CA LEU A 33 11.06 5.24 -11.26
C LEU A 33 12.23 4.79 -10.35
N MET A 34 11.95 4.37 -9.12
CA MET A 34 12.96 3.82 -8.22
C MET A 34 13.57 2.52 -8.72
N PHE A 35 12.79 1.64 -9.36
CA PHE A 35 13.37 0.44 -9.99
C PHE A 35 14.37 0.81 -11.08
N PHE A 36 14.09 1.83 -11.92
CA PHE A 36 15.06 2.33 -12.88
C PHE A 36 16.33 2.89 -12.23
N ALA A 37 16.20 3.60 -11.10
CA ALA A 37 17.34 4.08 -10.32
C ALA A 37 18.21 2.92 -9.81
N THR A 38 17.63 1.75 -9.59
CA THR A 38 18.35 0.56 -9.12
C THR A 38 19.33 0.03 -10.17
N ILE A 39 19.09 0.26 -11.47
CA ILE A 39 20.03 -0.10 -12.55
C ILE A 39 21.35 0.67 -12.41
N LEU A 40 21.26 1.96 -12.09
CA LEU A 40 22.44 2.81 -11.85
C LEU A 40 23.26 2.27 -10.68
N LEU A 41 22.59 1.92 -9.57
CA LEU A 41 23.24 1.32 -8.40
C LEU A 41 23.89 -0.03 -8.72
N GLY A 42 23.19 -0.89 -9.46
CA GLY A 42 23.72 -2.18 -9.91
C GLY A 42 24.97 -2.02 -10.79
N ASN A 43 25.01 -1.01 -11.66
CA ASN A 43 26.17 -0.78 -12.53
C ASN A 43 27.40 -0.26 -11.79
N MET A 44 27.21 0.47 -10.69
CA MET A 44 28.31 0.97 -9.85
C MET A 44 28.86 -0.11 -8.89
N ALA A 45 28.12 -1.19 -8.66
CA ALA A 45 28.54 -2.27 -7.78
C ALA A 45 29.63 -3.14 -8.41
N VAL A 46 30.80 -3.22 -7.78
CA VAL A 46 31.89 -4.11 -8.19
C VAL A 46 31.57 -5.54 -7.75
N GLY A 47 31.29 -6.43 -8.71
CA GLY A 47 31.19 -7.88 -8.50
C GLY A 47 29.89 -8.41 -7.89
N GLY A 48 28.79 -7.65 -7.90
CA GLY A 48 27.55 -8.07 -7.23
C GLY A 48 26.25 -7.46 -7.78
N LYS A 49 26.20 -7.14 -9.08
CA LYS A 49 25.07 -6.43 -9.71
C LYS A 49 23.71 -7.07 -9.40
N ASP A 50 23.63 -8.39 -9.54
CA ASP A 50 22.38 -9.14 -9.36
C ASP A 50 21.87 -9.10 -7.93
N ARG A 51 22.77 -9.21 -6.95
CA ARG A 51 22.42 -9.15 -5.52
C ARG A 51 21.93 -7.76 -5.13
N VAL A 52 22.57 -6.71 -5.66
CA VAL A 52 22.15 -5.33 -5.41
C VAL A 52 20.77 -5.08 -6.00
N LEU A 53 20.52 -5.51 -7.23
CA LEU A 53 19.24 -5.32 -7.91
C LEU A 53 18.09 -6.03 -7.18
N GLN A 54 18.32 -7.26 -6.73
CA GLN A 54 17.34 -8.04 -5.97
C GLN A 54 17.06 -7.42 -4.60
N ASN A 55 18.11 -7.15 -3.81
CA ASN A 55 17.96 -6.63 -2.44
C ASN A 55 17.31 -5.25 -2.44
N ALA A 56 17.76 -4.36 -3.33
CA ALA A 56 17.19 -3.02 -3.44
C ALA A 56 15.74 -3.07 -3.94
N GLY A 57 15.40 -3.95 -4.90
CA GLY A 57 14.03 -4.09 -5.36
C GLY A 57 13.07 -4.62 -4.29
N MET A 58 13.50 -5.59 -3.48
CA MET A 58 12.72 -6.05 -2.33
C MET A 58 12.54 -4.94 -1.27
N TRP A 59 13.60 -4.17 -1.00
CA TRP A 59 13.54 -3.01 -0.12
C TRP A 59 12.55 -1.95 -0.61
N ILE A 60 12.58 -1.64 -1.92
CA ILE A 60 11.65 -0.71 -2.54
C ILE A 60 10.21 -1.19 -2.32
N LEU A 61 9.92 -2.48 -2.56
CA LEU A 61 8.58 -3.05 -2.32
C LEU A 61 8.13 -2.93 -0.86
N GLY A 62 9.03 -3.13 0.12
CA GLY A 62 8.69 -2.96 1.54
C GLY A 62 8.36 -1.51 1.89
N VAL A 63 9.29 -0.59 1.60
CA VAL A 63 9.16 0.83 1.94
C VAL A 63 7.98 1.49 1.22
N TRP A 64 7.71 1.11 -0.03
CA TRP A 64 6.53 1.62 -0.75
C TRP A 64 5.22 1.13 -0.17
N GLY A 65 5.20 -0.02 0.50
CA GLY A 65 4.03 -0.49 1.23
C GLY A 65 3.65 0.45 2.34
N LEU A 66 4.63 0.76 3.20
CA LEU A 66 4.45 1.72 4.29
C LEU A 66 3.90 3.05 3.78
N ILE A 67 4.53 3.62 2.74
CA ILE A 67 4.14 4.93 2.21
C ILE A 67 2.75 4.90 1.57
N THR A 68 2.44 3.84 0.82
CA THR A 68 1.12 3.69 0.18
C THR A 68 0.02 3.52 1.22
N VAL A 69 0.23 2.66 2.22
CA VAL A 69 -0.73 2.43 3.32
C VAL A 69 -0.93 3.68 4.17
N ALA A 70 0.16 4.41 4.46
CA ALA A 70 0.14 5.66 5.18
C ALA A 70 -0.67 6.73 4.44
N TYR A 71 -0.40 6.89 3.14
CA TYR A 71 -1.11 7.84 2.28
C TYR A 71 -2.60 7.51 2.17
N LEU A 72 -2.92 6.24 1.94
CA LEU A 72 -4.29 5.78 1.81
C LEU A 72 -5.02 5.98 3.14
N GLY A 73 -4.44 5.54 4.26
CA GLY A 73 -4.96 5.76 5.61
C GLY A 73 -5.21 7.24 5.92
N PHE A 74 -4.23 8.11 5.66
CA PHE A 74 -4.38 9.55 5.84
C PHE A 74 -5.55 10.13 5.05
N ASN A 75 -5.72 9.74 3.79
CA ASN A 75 -6.86 10.17 2.98
C ASN A 75 -8.19 9.69 3.54
N LEU A 76 -8.27 8.45 4.04
CA LEU A 76 -9.49 7.93 4.66
C LEU A 76 -9.88 8.74 5.89
N VAL A 77 -8.91 9.09 6.75
CA VAL A 77 -9.12 9.90 7.95
C VAL A 77 -9.48 11.33 7.58
N ARG A 78 -8.72 11.95 6.67
CA ARG A 78 -8.96 13.32 6.20
C ARG A 78 -10.37 13.48 5.65
N GLN A 79 -10.83 12.53 4.84
CA GLN A 79 -12.19 12.54 4.31
C GLN A 79 -13.25 12.39 5.41
N GLU A 80 -12.98 11.62 6.46
CA GLU A 80 -13.91 11.48 7.60
C GLU A 80 -13.96 12.74 8.45
N PHE A 81 -12.81 13.35 8.78
CA PHE A 81 -12.75 14.61 9.52
C PHE A 81 -13.39 15.76 8.76
N GLN A 82 -13.17 15.87 7.44
CA GLN A 82 -13.83 16.88 6.60
C GLN A 82 -15.33 16.63 6.44
N ARG A 83 -15.77 15.38 6.43
CA ARG A 83 -17.20 15.03 6.34
C ARG A 83 -17.90 15.18 7.69
N GLN A 84 -17.23 15.05 8.83
CA GLN A 84 -17.87 15.29 10.15
C GLN A 84 -18.32 16.74 10.32
N THR A 85 -17.65 17.72 9.70
CA THR A 85 -18.15 19.10 9.63
C THR A 85 -19.36 19.27 8.70
N ALA A 86 -19.57 18.35 7.75
CA ALA A 86 -20.68 18.36 6.78
C ALA A 86 -21.83 17.37 7.12
N TYR A 87 -21.66 16.52 8.13
CA TYR A 87 -22.61 15.45 8.50
C TYR A 87 -23.93 15.96 9.12
N LEU A 88 -24.06 17.28 9.33
CA LEU A 88 -25.34 17.91 9.65
C LEU A 88 -26.35 17.85 8.49
N ILE A 89 -25.93 17.48 7.26
CA ILE A 89 -26.76 17.77 6.08
C ILE A 89 -27.43 16.54 5.40
N LEU A 90 -26.96 15.28 5.50
CA LEU A 90 -27.48 14.23 4.59
C LEU A 90 -27.74 12.81 5.17
N TYR A 91 -28.80 12.70 5.98
CA TYR A 91 -29.96 11.82 5.77
C TYR A 91 -29.88 10.53 4.90
N ARG A 92 -29.01 9.54 5.17
CA ARG A 92 -29.30 8.13 4.76
C ARG A 92 -28.60 7.11 5.68
N PRO A 93 -29.34 6.24 6.39
CA PRO A 93 -28.79 5.31 7.38
C PRO A 93 -28.19 4.10 6.66
N VAL A 94 -27.00 4.26 6.10
CA VAL A 94 -26.18 3.09 5.77
C VAL A 94 -25.60 2.58 7.09
N GLY A 95 -25.89 1.33 7.46
CA GLY A 95 -25.43 0.77 8.74
C GLY A 95 -23.91 0.94 8.91
N ARG A 96 -23.47 1.42 10.09
CA ARG A 96 -22.06 1.75 10.38
C ARG A 96 -21.09 0.62 9.99
N SER A 97 -21.47 -0.64 10.25
CA SER A 97 -20.66 -1.82 9.95
C SER A 97 -20.49 -2.08 8.44
N VAL A 98 -21.53 -1.81 7.65
CA VAL A 98 -21.57 -2.04 6.20
C VAL A 98 -20.69 -1.01 5.49
N PHE A 99 -20.74 0.23 5.95
CA PHE A 99 -19.87 1.30 5.47
C PHE A 99 -18.39 1.00 5.75
N LEU A 100 -18.07 0.58 6.97
CA LEU A 100 -16.69 0.26 7.37
C LEU A 100 -16.13 -0.93 6.58
N MET A 101 -16.91 -2.01 6.43
CA MET A 101 -16.52 -3.19 5.64
C MET A 101 -16.32 -2.86 4.16
N GLY A 102 -17.23 -2.09 3.54
CA GLY A 102 -17.09 -1.70 2.13
C GLY A 102 -15.85 -0.83 1.88
N LYS A 103 -15.55 0.07 2.81
CA LYS A 103 -14.37 0.93 2.75
C LYS A 103 -13.08 0.12 2.92
N PHE A 104 -13.04 -0.80 3.90
CA PHE A 104 -11.91 -1.70 4.12
C PHE A 104 -11.60 -2.56 2.89
N VAL A 105 -12.62 -3.20 2.31
CA VAL A 105 -12.45 -4.03 1.11
C VAL A 105 -11.98 -3.19 -0.07
N GLY A 106 -12.51 -1.97 -0.26
CA GLY A 106 -12.06 -1.06 -1.30
C GLY A 106 -10.58 -0.68 -1.15
N VAL A 107 -10.15 -0.34 0.06
CA VAL A 107 -8.75 0.01 0.40
C VAL A 107 -7.82 -1.17 0.15
N LEU A 108 -8.19 -2.37 0.59
CA LEU A 108 -7.42 -3.58 0.31
C LEU A 108 -7.31 -3.86 -1.18
N LEU A 109 -8.39 -3.67 -1.95
CA LEU A 109 -8.38 -3.84 -3.40
C LEU A 109 -7.33 -2.90 -4.01
N VAL A 110 -7.39 -1.61 -3.71
CA VAL A 110 -6.43 -0.59 -4.18
C VAL A 110 -5.00 -0.99 -3.85
N LEU A 111 -4.78 -1.39 -2.60
CA LEU A 111 -3.46 -1.75 -2.11
C LEU A 111 -2.88 -2.98 -2.83
N THR A 112 -3.67 -4.05 -2.96
CA THR A 112 -3.26 -5.27 -3.66
C THR A 112 -2.95 -5.01 -5.13
N ALA A 113 -3.65 -4.06 -5.76
CA ALA A 113 -3.38 -3.70 -7.14
C ALA A 113 -2.12 -2.87 -7.32
N VAL A 114 -1.88 -1.89 -6.44
CA VAL A 114 -0.61 -1.15 -6.43
C VAL A 114 0.54 -2.12 -6.22
N TYR A 115 0.42 -3.04 -5.26
CA TYR A 115 1.41 -4.07 -5.00
C TYR A 115 1.63 -4.97 -6.23
N ALA A 116 0.56 -5.45 -6.86
CA ALA A 116 0.65 -6.28 -8.06
C ALA A 116 1.35 -5.57 -9.23
N ILE A 117 1.07 -4.28 -9.45
CA ILE A 117 1.73 -3.48 -10.49
C ILE A 117 3.22 -3.36 -10.18
N LEU A 118 3.60 -3.00 -8.95
CA LEU A 118 5.01 -2.87 -8.56
C LEU A 118 5.75 -4.21 -8.63
N CYS A 119 5.11 -5.30 -8.23
CA CYS A 119 5.64 -6.65 -8.32
C CYS A 119 5.86 -7.08 -9.78
N LEU A 120 4.90 -6.81 -10.67
CA LEU A 120 5.06 -7.07 -12.11
C LEU A 120 6.22 -6.28 -12.70
N VAL A 121 6.32 -4.99 -12.36
CA VAL A 121 7.44 -4.14 -12.81
C VAL A 121 8.77 -4.65 -12.27
N PHE A 122 8.83 -5.08 -11.01
CA PHE A 122 10.02 -5.69 -10.43
C PHE A 122 10.43 -6.98 -11.14
N MET A 123 9.48 -7.86 -11.47
CA MET A 123 9.76 -9.08 -12.23
C MET A 123 10.29 -8.77 -13.63
N ILE A 124 9.64 -7.85 -14.36
CA ILE A 124 10.11 -7.41 -15.67
C ILE A 124 11.53 -6.85 -15.56
N HIS A 125 11.78 -6.02 -14.55
CA HIS A 125 13.07 -5.43 -14.29
C HIS A 125 14.18 -6.47 -14.05
N LEU A 126 13.92 -7.50 -13.25
CA LEU A 126 14.86 -8.61 -13.02
C LEU A 126 15.15 -9.39 -14.31
N THR A 127 14.12 -9.70 -15.10
CA THR A 127 14.32 -10.42 -16.38
C THR A 127 15.12 -9.61 -17.38
N TRP A 128 14.93 -8.28 -17.41
CA TRP A 128 15.69 -7.38 -18.27
C TRP A 128 17.17 -7.29 -17.87
N ALA A 129 17.45 -7.38 -16.58
CA ALA A 129 18.82 -7.43 -16.07
C ALA A 129 19.51 -8.78 -16.25
N GLY A 130 18.82 -9.81 -16.77
CA GLY A 130 19.37 -11.15 -16.97
C GLY A 130 19.50 -11.99 -15.69
N VAL A 131 18.82 -11.58 -14.60
CA VAL A 131 18.87 -12.28 -13.32
C VAL A 131 17.94 -13.50 -13.36
N PRO A 132 18.41 -14.72 -13.04
CA PRO A 132 17.57 -15.91 -13.04
C PRO A 132 16.50 -15.82 -11.96
N LEU A 133 15.24 -16.01 -12.34
CA LEU A 133 14.10 -16.09 -11.43
C LEU A 133 14.05 -17.47 -10.77
N ASN A 134 14.57 -17.56 -9.54
CA ASN A 134 14.45 -18.75 -8.71
C ASN A 134 13.08 -18.82 -8.03
N ALA A 135 12.59 -20.04 -7.78
CA ALA A 135 11.34 -20.27 -7.05
C ALA A 135 11.34 -19.67 -5.63
N SER A 136 12.52 -19.42 -5.06
CA SER A 136 12.71 -18.77 -3.76
C SER A 136 12.21 -17.32 -3.68
N TYR A 137 11.96 -16.63 -4.80
CA TYR A 137 11.38 -15.28 -4.78
C TYR A 137 9.89 -15.26 -4.46
N VAL A 138 9.17 -16.33 -4.78
CA VAL A 138 7.72 -16.44 -4.54
C VAL A 138 7.37 -16.27 -3.06
N PRO A 139 7.97 -17.02 -2.11
CA PRO A 139 7.65 -16.83 -0.70
C PRO A 139 8.00 -15.42 -0.20
N ALA A 140 9.12 -14.85 -0.64
CA ALA A 140 9.51 -13.49 -0.24
C ALA A 140 8.45 -12.44 -0.64
N LEU A 141 7.96 -12.52 -1.87
CA LEU A 141 6.89 -11.62 -2.34
C LEU A 141 5.58 -11.84 -1.57
N VAL A 142 5.21 -13.09 -1.29
CA VAL A 142 4.02 -13.39 -0.48
C VAL A 142 4.12 -12.79 0.92
N PHE A 143 5.29 -12.86 1.57
CA PHE A 143 5.51 -12.25 2.88
C PHE A 143 5.40 -10.72 2.84
N ILE A 144 5.98 -10.06 1.82
CA ILE A 144 5.83 -8.61 1.64
C ILE A 144 4.36 -8.24 1.40
N ALA A 145 3.63 -9.03 0.61
CA ALA A 145 2.21 -8.80 0.40
C ALA A 145 1.41 -8.93 1.71
N ALA A 146 1.72 -9.93 2.54
CA ALA A 146 1.11 -10.09 3.85
C ALA A 146 1.42 -8.92 4.79
N GLU A 147 2.66 -8.41 4.75
CA GLU A 147 3.08 -7.24 5.49
C GLU A 147 2.25 -5.99 5.11
N TRP A 148 2.05 -5.75 3.81
CA TRP A 148 1.20 -4.64 3.34
C TRP A 148 -0.24 -4.76 3.87
N VAL A 149 -0.81 -5.97 3.88
CA VAL A 149 -2.15 -6.24 4.41
C VAL A 149 -2.22 -5.97 5.92
N LEU A 150 -1.21 -6.40 6.68
CA LEU A 150 -1.12 -6.14 8.12
C LEU A 150 -1.02 -4.64 8.41
N MET A 151 -0.17 -3.92 7.68
CA MET A 151 -0.07 -2.47 7.76
C MET A 151 -1.41 -1.81 7.46
N ALA A 152 -2.16 -2.28 6.46
CA ALA A 152 -3.47 -1.73 6.13
C ALA A 152 -4.51 -1.95 7.23
N ALA A 153 -4.51 -3.14 7.87
CA ALA A 153 -5.36 -3.41 9.01
C ALA A 153 -5.06 -2.47 10.19
N LEU A 154 -3.78 -2.27 10.52
CA LEU A 154 -3.34 -1.32 11.54
C LEU A 154 -3.73 0.12 11.18
N SER A 155 -3.52 0.51 9.92
CA SER A 155 -3.86 1.83 9.40
C SER A 155 -5.34 2.14 9.57
N LEU A 156 -6.22 1.18 9.27
CA LEU A 156 -7.66 1.34 9.47
C LEU A 156 -8.07 1.39 10.94
N PHE A 157 -7.41 0.62 11.80
CA PHE A 157 -7.63 0.70 13.25
C PHE A 157 -7.31 2.10 13.78
N PHE A 158 -6.12 2.63 13.48
CA PHE A 158 -5.74 3.98 13.88
C PHE A 158 -6.58 5.07 13.19
N ALA A 159 -7.03 4.83 11.96
CA ALA A 159 -7.86 5.79 11.25
C ALA A 159 -9.20 6.07 11.94
N VAL A 160 -9.75 5.09 12.67
CA VAL A 160 -11.01 5.26 13.43
C VAL A 160 -10.79 5.97 14.76
N VAL A 161 -9.63 5.78 15.39
CA VAL A 161 -9.37 6.22 16.76
C VAL A 161 -8.67 7.59 16.81
N THR A 162 -8.00 8.01 15.74
CA THR A 162 -6.93 9.00 15.81
C THR A 162 -7.04 10.07 14.72
N SER A 163 -6.45 11.25 14.96
CA SER A 163 -6.37 12.32 13.96
C SER A 163 -5.41 11.96 12.80
N PRO A 164 -5.52 12.59 11.61
CA PRO A 164 -4.69 12.22 10.46
C PRO A 164 -3.18 12.28 10.72
N VAL A 165 -2.73 13.26 11.51
CA VAL A 165 -1.31 13.45 11.83
C VAL A 165 -0.81 12.38 12.79
N LEU A 166 -1.60 12.09 13.83
CA LEU A 166 -1.25 11.07 14.82
C LEU A 166 -1.32 9.66 14.24
N HIS A 167 -2.24 9.38 13.31
CA HIS A 167 -2.31 8.13 12.54
C HIS A 167 -0.99 7.86 11.83
N LEU A 168 -0.47 8.87 11.13
CA LEU A 168 0.78 8.76 10.39
C LEU A 168 1.95 8.43 11.33
N PHE A 169 2.00 9.10 12.49
CA PHE A 169 3.05 8.89 13.50
C PHE A 169 3.02 7.49 14.11
N PHE A 170 1.83 6.97 14.47
CA PHE A 170 1.72 5.63 15.05
C PHE A 170 2.01 4.53 14.03
N LEU A 171 1.52 4.67 12.80
CA LEU A 171 1.76 3.67 11.75
C LEU A 171 3.25 3.55 11.43
N THR A 172 3.93 4.67 11.21
CA THR A 172 5.37 4.65 10.96
C THR A 172 6.13 4.12 12.16
N GLY A 173 5.83 4.59 13.38
CA GLY A 173 6.47 4.12 14.60
C GLY A 173 6.41 2.59 14.77
N ILE A 174 5.24 1.98 14.57
CA ILE A 174 5.07 0.52 14.70
C ILE A 174 5.85 -0.23 13.62
N VAL A 175 5.82 0.24 12.37
CA VAL A 175 6.55 -0.41 11.28
C VAL A 175 8.05 -0.33 11.49
N PHE A 176 8.56 0.83 11.92
CA PHE A 176 9.97 0.98 12.27
C PHE A 176 10.35 0.02 13.41
N LEU A 177 9.60 0.00 14.50
CA LEU A 177 9.87 -0.93 15.62
C LEU A 177 9.82 -2.40 15.17
N GLY A 178 8.90 -2.76 14.27
CA GLY A 178 8.77 -4.11 13.73
C GLY A 178 9.99 -4.55 12.93
N HIS A 179 10.51 -3.70 12.04
CA HIS A 179 11.73 -4.02 11.29
C HIS A 179 12.96 -4.10 12.19
N TRP A 180 13.11 -3.20 13.16
CA TRP A 180 14.27 -3.17 14.05
C TRP A 180 14.31 -4.34 15.05
N LEU A 181 13.17 -4.95 15.38
CA LEU A 181 13.14 -6.13 16.24
C LEU A 181 13.80 -7.36 15.59
N GLN A 182 13.87 -7.42 14.26
CA GLN A 182 14.54 -8.53 13.56
C GLN A 182 16.07 -8.44 13.63
N ASP A 183 16.62 -7.26 13.93
CA ASP A 183 18.07 -7.00 13.95
C ASP A 183 18.70 -7.16 15.36
N LEU A 184 17.89 -7.44 16.39
CA LEU A 184 18.29 -7.66 17.80
C LEU A 184 18.39 -9.16 18.12
#